data_AF-T0Z9V0-F1
#
_entry.id   AF-T0Z9V0-F1
#
_cell.length_a   1.000
_cell.length_b   1.000
_cell.length_c   1.000
_cell.angle_alpha   90.00
_cell.angle_beta   90.00
_cell.angle_gamma   90.00
#
_symmetry.space_group_name_H-M   'P 1'
#
loop_
_entity.id
_entity.type
_entity.pdbx_description
1 polymer ?
#
loop_
_entity_poly.entity_id
_entity_poly.type
_entity_poly.pdbx_seq_one_letter_code
_entity_poly.pdbx_strand_id
1 'polypeptide(L)' 'MGKQYSESAADASDSDRVRAGEFREHRLDLPPEAAGLRLDQALARALPQYSRARLQGWIEGG' A
#
# COMPACT_ATOMS: atom_id res chain seq x y z
N MET A 1 -13.06 -39.65 31.72
CA MET A 1 -14.01 -38.68 31.12
C MET A 1 -13.72 -37.32 31.73
N GLY A 2 -13.36 -36.31 30.92
CA GLY A 2 -13.41 -34.89 31.31
C GLY A 2 -12.18 -34.29 32.03
N LYS A 3 -11.07 -34.11 31.31
CA LYS A 3 -10.17 -32.98 31.60
C LYS A 3 -9.91 -32.23 30.31
N GLN A 4 -10.64 -31.15 30.09
CA GLN A 4 -10.20 -30.13 29.15
C GLN A 4 -10.27 -28.79 29.88
N TYR A 5 -9.08 -28.23 29.99
CA TYR A 5 -8.72 -27.00 30.63
C TYR A 5 -9.28 -25.85 29.80
N SER A 6 -10.08 -25.00 30.44
CA SER A 6 -10.34 -23.64 30.01
C SER A 6 -9.05 -22.83 30.05
N GLU A 7 -8.96 -21.88 29.12
CA GLU A 7 -8.01 -20.77 29.08
C GLU A 7 -6.55 -21.12 28.73
N SER A 8 -6.22 -20.99 27.45
CA SER A 8 -5.19 -20.04 27.02
C SER A 8 -5.10 -20.04 25.49
N ALA A 9 -5.62 -18.99 24.88
CA ALA A 9 -5.16 -18.55 23.56
C ALA A 9 -4.85 -17.07 23.69
N ALA A 10 -3.90 -16.78 24.59
CA ALA A 10 -3.06 -15.61 24.46
C ALA A 10 -2.31 -15.68 23.12
N ASP A 11 -2.02 -14.50 22.61
CA ASP A 11 -1.20 -14.24 21.43
C ASP A 11 -1.92 -14.40 20.10
N ALA A 12 -2.92 -13.54 19.90
CA ALA A 12 -3.18 -12.98 18.59
C ALA A 12 -1.86 -12.35 18.12
N SER A 13 -1.15 -13.10 17.28
CA SER A 13 0.16 -12.79 16.71
C SER A 13 0.25 -11.31 16.33
N ASP A 14 0.89 -10.53 17.19
CA ASP A 14 1.29 -9.12 17.03
C ASP A 14 2.44 -8.99 16.01
N SER A 15 2.61 -9.99 15.13
CA SER A 15 3.68 -10.03 14.13
C SER A 15 3.36 -9.21 12.87
N ASP A 16 2.12 -8.72 12.71
CA ASP A 16 1.73 -7.89 11.56
C ASP A 16 1.93 -6.38 11.82
N ARG A 17 2.14 -5.97 13.07
CA ARG A 17 2.10 -4.56 13.48
C ARG A 17 3.35 -3.76 13.11
N VAL A 18 4.43 -4.40 12.64
CA VAL A 18 5.72 -3.76 12.29
C VAL A 18 6.08 -3.87 10.81
N ARG A 19 5.08 -3.81 9.90
CA ARG A 19 5.31 -3.30 8.53
C ARG A 19 4.76 -1.89 8.33
N ALA A 20 4.63 -1.14 9.41
CA ALA A 20 4.35 0.28 9.37
C ALA A 20 5.54 1.05 8.74
N GLY A 21 5.40 1.38 7.46
CA GLY A 21 5.85 2.66 6.92
C GLY A 21 7.33 2.80 6.54
N GLU A 22 7.83 1.99 5.60
CA GLU A 22 8.89 2.52 4.75
C GLU A 22 8.27 3.60 3.86
N PHE A 23 8.47 4.87 4.20
CA PHE A 23 8.17 5.96 3.27
C PHE A 23 9.03 5.77 2.03
N ARG A 24 8.38 5.54 0.88
CA ARG A 24 9.04 5.35 -0.40
C ARG A 24 8.89 6.62 -1.23
N GLU A 25 10.00 7.31 -1.44
CA GLU A 25 10.06 8.43 -2.36
C GLU A 25 10.26 7.91 -3.79
N HIS A 26 9.47 8.41 -4.73
CA HIS A 26 9.62 8.15 -6.15
C HIS A 26 9.85 9.46 -6.88
N ARG A 27 11.03 9.64 -7.46
CA ARG A 27 11.31 10.74 -8.40
C ARG A 27 11.21 10.21 -9.83
N LEU A 28 10.43 10.90 -10.65
CA LEU A 28 10.10 10.50 -12.01
C LEU A 28 10.12 11.74 -12.89
N ASP A 29 10.67 11.61 -14.09
CA ASP A 29 10.53 12.60 -15.15
C ASP A 29 9.43 12.13 -16.10
N LEU A 30 8.37 12.93 -16.23
CA LEU A 30 7.28 12.61 -17.15
C LEU A 30 7.64 13.12 -18.56
N PRO A 31 7.47 12.28 -19.59
CA PRO A 31 7.74 12.70 -20.95
C PRO A 31 6.61 13.63 -21.45
N PRO A 32 6.84 14.48 -22.47
CA PRO A 32 5.87 15.49 -22.89
C PRO A 32 4.54 14.91 -23.39
N GLU A 33 4.51 13.65 -23.81
CA GLU A 33 3.29 12.93 -24.21
C GLU A 33 2.36 12.64 -23.02
N ALA A 34 2.85 12.80 -21.78
CA ALA A 34 2.02 12.76 -20.59
C ALA A 34 1.23 14.05 -20.37
N ALA A 35 1.55 15.14 -21.08
CA ALA A 35 0.82 16.40 -20.99
C ALA A 35 -0.66 16.20 -21.38
N GLY A 36 -1.56 16.72 -20.55
CA GLY A 36 -3.01 16.56 -20.73
C GLY A 36 -3.59 15.24 -20.22
N LEU A 37 -2.75 14.28 -19.80
CA LEU A 37 -3.25 13.11 -19.06
C LEU A 37 -3.59 13.49 -17.63
N ARG A 38 -4.53 12.74 -17.04
CA ARG A 38 -4.73 12.81 -15.60
C ARG A 38 -3.47 12.35 -14.86
N LEU A 39 -3.17 12.98 -13.73
CA LEU A 39 -1.98 12.66 -12.92
C LEU A 39 -1.89 11.17 -12.58
N ASP A 40 -3.00 10.55 -12.14
CA ASP A 40 -3.07 9.13 -11.83
C ASP A 40 -2.74 8.23 -13.03
N GLN A 41 -3.11 8.67 -14.24
CA GLN A 41 -2.84 7.95 -15.48
C GLN A 41 -1.38 8.11 -15.91
N ALA A 42 -0.81 9.30 -15.78
CA ALA A 42 0.60 9.55 -16.06
C ALA A 42 1.50 8.73 -15.10
N LEU A 43 1.16 8.72 -13.80
CA LEU A 43 1.87 7.92 -12.81
C LEU A 43 1.74 6.42 -13.06
N ALA A 44 0.56 5.92 -13.46
CA ALA A 44 0.41 4.49 -13.76
C ALA A 44 1.28 4.04 -14.95
N ARG A 45 1.59 4.95 -15.89
CA ARG A 45 2.53 4.67 -16.99
C ARG A 45 3.99 4.71 -16.53
N ALA A 46 4.34 5.66 -15.67
CA ALA A 46 5.70 5.82 -15.14
C ALA A 46 6.06 4.78 -14.07
N LEU A 47 5.06 4.29 -13.33
CA LEU A 47 5.17 3.33 -12.23
C LEU A 47 4.26 2.11 -12.46
N PRO A 48 4.58 1.22 -13.41
CA PRO A 48 3.75 0.05 -13.74
C PRO A 48 3.61 -0.95 -12.57
N GLN A 49 4.45 -0.86 -11.53
CA GLN A 49 4.37 -1.68 -10.33
C GLN A 49 3.21 -1.32 -9.40
N TYR A 50 2.62 -0.13 -9.56
CA TYR A 50 1.48 0.29 -8.76
C TYR A 50 0.21 0.29 -9.59
N SER A 51 -0.86 -0.25 -9.03
CA SER A 51 -2.17 -0.16 -9.66
C SER A 51 -2.66 1.29 -9.66
N ARG A 52 -3.43 1.66 -10.68
CA ARG A 52 -4.04 2.99 -10.79
C ARG A 52 -4.88 3.34 -9.55
N ALA A 53 -5.64 2.38 -9.01
CA ALA A 53 -6.45 2.57 -7.81
C ALA A 53 -5.59 2.89 -6.57
N ARG A 54 -4.40 2.28 -6.44
CA ARG A 54 -3.47 2.58 -5.35
C ARG A 54 -2.90 3.99 -5.49
N LEU A 55 -2.49 4.38 -6.70
CA LEU A 55 -1.99 5.73 -6.97
C LEU A 55 -3.08 6.79 -6.74
N GLN A 56 -4.32 6.50 -7.14
CA GLN A 56 -5.46 7.39 -6.87
C GLN A 56 -5.69 7.57 -5.37
N GLY A 57 -5.63 6.49 -4.58
CA GLY A 57 -5.75 6.59 -3.12
C GLY A 57 -4.66 7.44 -2.47
N TRP A 58 -3.43 7.41 -2.98
CA TRP A 58 -2.36 8.31 -2.51
C TRP A 58 -2.63 9.77 -2.87
N ILE A 59 -3.08 10.04 -4.10
CA ILE A 59 -3.43 11.41 -4.54
C ILE A 59 -4.59 11.98 -3.73
N GLU A 60 -5.60 11.16 -3.43
CA GLU A 60 -6.75 11.56 -2.61
C GLU A 60 -6.40 11.74 -1.13
N GLY A 61 -5.36 11.04 -0.65
CA GLY A 61 -4.87 11.10 0.72
C GLY A 61 -4.05 12.36 1.05
N GLY A 62 -3.45 12.99 0.04
CA GLY A 62 -2.59 14.17 0.21
C GLY A 62 -1.14 13.82 0.54
#